data_AF-A0A374ET78-F1
#
_entry.id   AF-A0A374ET78-F1
#
_cell.length_a   1.000
_cell.length_b   1.000
_cell.length_c   1.000
_cell.angle_alpha   90.00
_cell.angle_beta   90.00
_cell.angle_gamma   90.00
#
_symmetry.space_group_name_H-M   'P 1'
#
loop_
_entity.id
_entity.type
_entity.pdbx_description
1 polymer ?
#
loop_
_entity_poly.entity_id
_entity_poly.type
_entity_poly.pdbx_seq_one_letter_code
_entity_poly.pdbx_strand_id
1 'polypeptide(L)'
;MYDVFDASGSAVTQNTQLYEILQQEYDVILWNPVSPTNVVGILEDAQEQDVPVILFNREPAKADLEEQDNVWYVGTEAKEAGNMQGEMLIQAWNTCEMDKNRNGMLDYILVEGEQAHTDVINRTDAFLQTASAALPLNQLHVISADWARTSALREMQNLSAEETTEVEAVICSNDSMALGVADFYAKQKLPLPVIIGINGIQDMQDAIDAG
;
A
#
# COMPACT_ATOMS: atom_id res chain seq x y z
N MET A 1 14.32 -23.59 12.04
CA MET A 1 14.78 -23.28 10.68
C MET A 1 13.51 -23.03 9.87
N TYR A 2 13.52 -22.09 8.93
CA TYR A 2 12.36 -21.86 8.06
C TYR A 2 12.84 -21.81 6.62
N ASP A 3 12.00 -22.32 5.72
CA ASP A 3 12.22 -22.27 4.28
C ASP A 3 11.35 -21.16 3.68
N VAL A 4 11.89 -20.48 2.67
CA VAL A 4 11.21 -19.36 2.01
C VAL A 4 10.97 -19.74 0.56
N PHE A 5 9.71 -19.60 0.15
CA PHE A 5 9.26 -19.87 -1.20
C PHE A 5 8.78 -18.55 -1.83
N ASP A 6 9.39 -18.16 -2.94
CA ASP A 6 8.98 -16.99 -3.70
C ASP A 6 8.00 -17.38 -4.80
N ALA A 7 6.78 -16.88 -4.72
CA ALA A 7 5.76 -17.07 -5.75
C ALA A 7 5.97 -16.16 -6.97
N SER A 8 6.86 -15.15 -6.86
CA SER A 8 7.14 -14.14 -7.88
C SER A 8 5.87 -13.48 -8.44
N GLY A 9 4.89 -13.22 -7.57
CA GLY A 9 3.59 -12.63 -7.93
C GLY A 9 2.64 -13.56 -8.69
N SER A 10 2.92 -14.86 -8.80
CA SER A 10 2.10 -15.84 -9.51
C SER A 10 1.32 -16.72 -8.54
N ALA A 11 -0.01 -16.58 -8.53
CA ALA A 11 -0.89 -17.45 -7.74
C ALA A 11 -0.76 -18.94 -8.15
N VAL A 12 -0.51 -19.23 -9.44
CA VAL A 12 -0.28 -20.60 -9.91
C VAL A 12 0.99 -21.19 -9.31
N THR A 13 2.06 -20.39 -9.25
CA THR A 13 3.32 -20.80 -8.66
C THR A 13 3.15 -21.01 -7.16
N GLN A 14 2.48 -20.09 -6.48
CA GLN A 14 2.22 -20.20 -5.04
C GLN A 14 1.40 -21.44 -4.69
N ASN A 15 0.33 -21.72 -5.45
CA ASN A 15 -0.50 -22.90 -5.20
C ASN A 15 0.30 -24.19 -5.41
N THR A 16 1.17 -24.23 -6.42
CA THR A 16 2.06 -25.37 -6.65
C THR A 16 3.01 -25.57 -5.47
N GLN A 17 3.63 -24.48 -4.98
CA GLN A 17 4.50 -24.51 -3.80
C GLN A 17 3.75 -25.00 -2.55
N LEU A 18 2.52 -24.53 -2.33
CA LEU A 18 1.69 -24.94 -1.19
C LEU A 18 1.35 -26.43 -1.23
N TYR A 19 0.98 -26.98 -2.40
CA TYR A 19 0.77 -28.42 -2.55
C TYR A 19 2.04 -29.24 -2.28
N GLU A 20 3.21 -28.75 -2.69
CA GLU A 20 4.50 -29.41 -2.39
C GLU A 20 4.90 -29.29 -0.92
N ILE A 21 4.58 -28.16 -0.27
CA ILE A 21 4.79 -27.93 1.17
C ILE A 21 3.92 -28.88 1.99
N LEU A 22 2.65 -29.06 1.61
CA LEU A 22 1.73 -29.96 2.29
C LEU A 22 2.12 -31.45 2.15
N GLN A 23 2.93 -31.82 1.15
CA GLN A 23 3.49 -33.18 1.05
C GLN A 23 4.74 -33.39 1.91
N GLN A 24 5.25 -32.33 2.55
CA GLN A 24 6.41 -32.34 3.42
C GLN A 24 5.97 -32.22 4.89
N GLU A 25 6.86 -32.59 5.81
CA GLU A 25 6.58 -32.58 7.26
C GLU A 25 6.86 -31.18 7.87
N TYR A 26 6.23 -30.13 7.35
CA TYR A 26 6.30 -28.80 7.98
C TYR A 26 5.36 -28.70 9.17
N ASP A 27 5.86 -28.14 10.29
CA ASP A 27 5.08 -27.95 11.51
C ASP A 27 4.07 -26.79 11.42
N VAL A 28 4.29 -25.82 10.53
CA VAL A 28 3.46 -24.62 10.36
C VAL A 28 3.68 -23.99 8.99
N ILE A 29 2.64 -23.39 8.41
CA ILE A 29 2.72 -22.60 7.17
C ILE A 29 2.49 -21.13 7.49
N LEU A 30 3.44 -20.27 7.11
CA LEU A 30 3.28 -18.81 7.09
C LEU A 30 3.03 -18.37 5.65
N TRP A 31 1.85 -17.83 5.37
CA TRP A 31 1.41 -17.60 3.99
C TRP A 31 0.95 -16.16 3.77
N ASN A 32 1.60 -15.47 2.82
CA ASN A 32 1.08 -14.24 2.24
C ASN A 32 0.44 -14.57 0.89
N PRO A 33 -0.90 -14.63 0.78
CA PRO A 33 -1.58 -14.96 -0.48
C PRO A 33 -1.20 -13.99 -1.59
N VAL A 34 -0.90 -14.49 -2.78
CA VAL A 34 -0.76 -13.64 -3.98
C VAL A 34 -2.13 -13.05 -4.34
N SER A 35 -3.18 -13.87 -4.24
CA SER A 35 -4.57 -13.45 -4.43
C SER A 35 -5.39 -13.92 -3.24
N PRO A 36 -6.35 -13.12 -2.73
CA PRO A 36 -7.29 -13.59 -1.72
C PRO A 36 -8.29 -14.61 -2.30
N THR A 37 -8.35 -14.78 -3.63
CA THR A 37 -9.19 -15.82 -4.25
C THR A 37 -8.47 -17.18 -4.26
N ASN A 38 -9.20 -18.25 -3.93
CA ASN A 38 -8.73 -19.65 -3.87
C ASN A 38 -7.88 -20.03 -2.65
N VAL A 39 -7.97 -19.28 -1.55
CA VAL A 39 -7.32 -19.68 -0.28
C VAL A 39 -7.98 -20.91 0.35
N VAL A 40 -9.31 -21.02 0.26
CA VAL A 40 -10.12 -22.01 0.99
C VAL A 40 -9.66 -23.45 0.78
N GLY A 41 -9.48 -23.92 -0.46
CA GLY A 41 -9.12 -25.32 -0.70
C GLY A 41 -7.76 -25.72 -0.12
N ILE A 42 -6.79 -24.80 -0.08
CA ILE A 42 -5.48 -25.07 0.52
C ILE A 42 -5.58 -25.04 2.06
N LEU A 43 -6.42 -24.17 2.62
CA LEU A 43 -6.69 -24.17 4.06
C LEU A 43 -7.37 -25.46 4.50
N GLU A 44 -8.33 -25.97 3.72
CA GLU A 44 -8.98 -27.27 3.95
C GLU A 44 -7.94 -28.41 3.92
N ASP A 45 -7.09 -28.46 2.89
CA ASP A 45 -6.04 -29.49 2.78
C ASP A 45 -5.04 -29.45 3.94
N ALA A 46 -4.72 -28.24 4.45
CA ALA A 46 -3.85 -28.06 5.62
C ALA A 46 -4.54 -28.51 6.91
N GLN A 47 -5.82 -28.18 7.07
CA GLN A 47 -6.64 -28.60 8.21
C GLN A 47 -6.80 -30.12 8.26
N GLU A 48 -7.05 -30.79 7.13
CA GLU A 48 -7.13 -32.25 7.06
C GLU A 48 -5.83 -32.96 7.52
N GLN A 49 -4.70 -32.28 7.40
CA GLN A 49 -3.38 -32.76 7.79
C GLN A 49 -2.93 -32.25 9.16
N ASP A 50 -3.79 -31.55 9.91
CA ASP A 50 -3.48 -30.90 11.18
C ASP A 50 -2.27 -29.94 11.10
N VAL A 51 -2.06 -29.27 9.95
CA VAL A 51 -1.00 -28.29 9.74
C VAL A 51 -1.54 -26.87 9.99
N PRO A 52 -1.08 -26.17 11.05
CA PRO A 52 -1.47 -24.80 11.32
C PRO A 52 -1.07 -23.83 10.20
N VAL A 53 -1.96 -22.90 9.86
CA VAL A 53 -1.70 -21.85 8.85
C VAL A 53 -1.85 -20.46 9.47
N ILE A 54 -0.84 -19.61 9.26
CA ILE A 54 -0.89 -18.19 9.63
C ILE A 54 -0.80 -17.38 8.35
N LEU A 55 -1.92 -16.80 7.96
CA LEU A 55 -2.03 -15.83 6.88
C LEU A 55 -1.45 -14.49 7.33
N PHE A 56 -0.81 -13.75 6.44
CA PHE A 56 -0.33 -12.41 6.75
C PHE A 56 -0.37 -11.44 5.57
N ASN A 57 -0.40 -10.14 5.89
CA ASN A 57 -0.36 -8.99 4.96
C ASN A 57 -1.58 -8.81 4.06
N ARG A 58 -2.09 -9.86 3.41
CA ARG A 58 -3.35 -9.78 2.64
C ARG A 58 -4.48 -10.38 3.42
N GLU A 59 -5.38 -9.50 3.88
CA GLU A 59 -6.54 -9.91 4.66
C GLU A 59 -7.48 -10.79 3.80
N PRO A 60 -7.72 -12.05 4.19
CA PRO A 60 -8.72 -12.89 3.54
C PRO A 60 -10.13 -12.40 3.87
N ALA A 61 -11.16 -12.94 3.19
CA ALA A 61 -12.52 -12.66 3.62
C ALA A 61 -12.77 -13.26 5.00
N LYS A 62 -13.49 -12.55 5.88
CA LYS A 62 -13.78 -13.04 7.24
C LYS A 62 -14.45 -14.41 7.27
N ALA A 63 -15.35 -14.67 6.32
CA ALA A 63 -16.01 -15.97 6.19
C ALA A 63 -15.00 -17.11 5.95
N ASP A 64 -13.95 -16.86 5.16
CA ASP A 64 -12.93 -17.87 4.86
C ASP A 64 -12.08 -18.22 6.09
N LEU A 65 -11.96 -17.30 7.06
CA LEU A 65 -11.28 -17.55 8.34
C LEU A 65 -12.21 -18.22 9.37
N GLU A 66 -13.47 -17.80 9.43
CA GLU A 66 -14.44 -18.28 10.42
C GLU A 66 -14.83 -19.75 10.22
N GLU A 67 -14.68 -20.27 8.99
CA GLU A 67 -15.00 -21.66 8.64
C GLU A 67 -13.85 -22.65 8.88
N GLN A 68 -12.65 -22.18 9.21
CA GLN A 68 -11.44 -23.01 9.29
C GLN A 68 -10.89 -23.08 10.72
N ASP A 69 -10.60 -24.30 11.18
CA ASP A 69 -9.87 -24.52 12.44
C ASP A 69 -8.36 -24.39 12.20
N ASN A 70 -7.60 -23.94 13.19
CA ASN A 70 -6.15 -23.78 13.11
C ASN A 70 -5.64 -22.82 12.01
N VAL A 71 -6.46 -21.84 11.63
CA VAL A 71 -6.08 -20.74 10.73
C VAL A 71 -6.11 -19.41 11.49
N TRP A 72 -5.05 -18.62 11.35
CA TRP A 72 -4.96 -17.26 11.91
C TRP A 72 -4.59 -16.26 10.84
N TYR A 73 -4.90 -14.98 11.09
CA TYR A 73 -4.44 -13.87 10.27
C TYR A 73 -3.66 -12.86 11.11
N VAL A 74 -2.50 -12.43 10.60
CA VAL A 74 -1.68 -11.36 11.18
C VAL A 74 -1.57 -10.22 10.16
N GLY A 75 -2.17 -9.10 10.49
CA GLY A 75 -2.20 -7.92 9.62
C GLY A 75 -2.14 -6.61 10.40
N THR A 76 -2.52 -5.54 9.70
CA THR A 76 -2.56 -4.18 10.25
C THR A 76 -3.92 -3.56 10.02
N GLU A 77 -4.29 -2.59 10.85
CA GLU A 77 -5.49 -1.77 10.63
C GLU A 77 -5.24 -0.74 9.52
N ALA A 78 -5.49 -1.13 8.26
CA ALA A 78 -5.23 -0.28 7.09
C ALA A 78 -5.95 1.08 7.15
N LYS A 79 -7.14 1.12 7.79
CA LYS A 79 -7.89 2.36 8.02
C LYS A 79 -7.18 3.31 8.98
N GLU A 80 -6.53 2.79 10.02
CA GLU A 80 -5.76 3.61 10.96
C GLU A 80 -4.61 4.31 10.22
N ALA A 81 -3.88 3.58 9.36
CA ALA A 81 -2.83 4.16 8.53
C ALA A 81 -3.36 5.26 7.58
N GLY A 82 -4.52 5.04 6.94
CA GLY A 82 -5.15 6.05 6.10
C GLY A 82 -5.60 7.30 6.87
N ASN A 83 -6.16 7.13 8.07
CA ASN A 83 -6.51 8.24 8.95
C ASN A 83 -5.26 9.07 9.31
N MET A 84 -4.16 8.40 9.67
CA MET A 84 -2.89 9.07 9.98
C MET A 84 -2.35 9.86 8.78
N GLN A 85 -2.44 9.33 7.55
CA GLN A 85 -2.08 10.12 6.36
C GLN A 85 -2.93 11.38 6.21
N GLY A 86 -4.24 11.27 6.48
CA GLY A 86 -5.15 12.42 6.44
C GLY A 86 -4.79 13.47 7.50
N GLU A 87 -4.50 13.05 8.73
CA GLU A 87 -4.06 13.92 9.82
C GLU A 87 -2.73 14.62 9.49
N MET A 88 -1.77 13.90 8.89
CA MET A 88 -0.50 14.48 8.43
C MET A 88 -0.72 15.57 7.37
N LEU A 89 -1.63 15.35 6.42
CA LEU A 89 -1.95 16.35 5.39
C LEU A 89 -2.63 17.58 5.99
N ILE A 90 -3.57 17.40 6.93
CA ILE A 90 -4.21 18.49 7.68
C ILE A 90 -3.17 19.31 8.45
N GLN A 91 -2.23 18.63 9.11
CA GLN A 91 -1.15 19.31 9.82
C GLN A 91 -0.27 20.10 8.86
N ALA A 92 0.11 19.52 7.73
CA ALA A 92 0.92 20.19 6.71
C ALA A 92 0.21 21.45 6.17
N TRP A 93 -1.07 21.35 5.81
CA TRP A 93 -1.86 22.49 5.32
C TRP A 93 -1.93 23.65 6.32
N ASN A 94 -2.04 23.35 7.61
CA ASN A 94 -2.12 24.37 8.65
C ASN A 94 -0.79 25.02 9.02
N THR A 95 0.34 24.39 8.66
CA THR A 95 1.68 24.82 9.09
C THR A 95 2.56 25.30 7.95
N CYS A 96 2.28 24.89 6.72
CA CYS A 96 3.00 25.24 5.51
C CYS A 96 2.13 26.12 4.59
N GLU A 97 2.76 27.01 3.82
CA GLU A 97 2.07 27.71 2.73
C GLU A 97 1.92 26.76 1.54
N MET A 98 0.82 25.99 1.52
CA MET A 98 0.59 24.95 0.50
C MET A 98 -0.22 25.43 -0.71
N ASP A 99 -1.19 26.36 -0.53
CA ASP A 99 -2.07 26.88 -1.59
C ASP A 99 -1.29 27.75 -2.60
N LYS A 100 -0.60 27.09 -3.54
CA LYS A 100 0.33 27.71 -4.49
C LYS A 100 -0.41 28.59 -5.49
N ASN A 101 -1.52 28.08 -6.00
CA ASN A 101 -2.30 28.73 -7.05
C ASN A 101 -3.41 29.66 -6.49
N ARG A 102 -3.59 29.70 -5.17
CA ARG A 102 -4.55 30.55 -4.44
C ARG A 102 -6.00 30.25 -4.84
N ASN A 103 -6.29 29.00 -5.19
CA ASN A 103 -7.63 28.56 -5.54
C ASN A 103 -8.49 28.24 -4.30
N GLY A 104 -7.87 28.23 -3.10
CA GLY A 104 -8.54 27.93 -1.83
C GLY A 104 -8.87 26.45 -1.64
N MET A 105 -8.26 25.56 -2.44
CA MET A 105 -8.35 24.12 -2.40
C MET A 105 -6.93 23.53 -2.30
N LEU A 106 -6.82 22.34 -1.72
CA LEU A 106 -5.58 21.56 -1.72
C LEU A 106 -5.56 20.67 -2.95
N ASP A 107 -4.70 21.01 -3.91
CA ASP A 107 -4.50 20.26 -5.14
C ASP A 107 -3.58 19.05 -4.91
N TYR A 108 -4.11 17.84 -5.04
CA TYR A 108 -3.36 16.62 -4.72
C TYR A 108 -3.47 15.50 -5.76
N ILE A 109 -2.50 14.58 -5.72
CA ILE A 109 -2.46 13.35 -6.50
C ILE A 109 -2.50 12.15 -5.55
N LEU A 110 -3.29 11.13 -5.88
CA LEU A 110 -3.22 9.81 -5.25
C LEU A 110 -2.30 8.90 -6.06
N VAL A 111 -1.40 8.18 -5.38
CA VAL A 111 -0.57 7.12 -5.96
C VAL A 111 -0.89 5.82 -5.25
N GLU A 112 -1.71 5.01 -5.92
CA GLU A 112 -2.28 3.78 -5.39
C GLU A 112 -1.43 2.55 -5.68
N GLY A 113 -1.50 1.59 -4.76
CA GLY A 113 -0.89 0.28 -4.90
C GLY A 113 -1.62 -0.61 -5.92
N GLU A 114 -1.54 -1.92 -5.69
CA GLU A 114 -2.26 -2.91 -6.48
C GLU A 114 -3.77 -2.67 -6.44
N GLN A 115 -4.38 -2.67 -7.62
CA GLN A 115 -5.83 -2.52 -7.74
C GLN A 115 -6.57 -3.62 -6.99
N ALA A 116 -7.66 -3.23 -6.33
CA ALA A 116 -8.52 -4.11 -5.53
C ALA A 116 -7.86 -4.73 -4.28
N HIS A 117 -6.62 -4.38 -3.95
CA HIS A 117 -6.02 -4.77 -2.68
C HIS A 117 -6.74 -4.07 -1.51
N THR A 118 -7.16 -4.84 -0.50
CA THR A 118 -7.96 -4.34 0.64
C THR A 118 -7.27 -3.18 1.36
N ASP A 119 -5.95 -3.24 1.58
CA ASP A 119 -5.19 -2.11 2.13
C ASP A 119 -5.27 -0.83 1.31
N VAL A 120 -5.20 -0.88 -0.04
CA VAL A 120 -5.31 0.32 -0.88
C VAL A 120 -6.67 0.96 -0.65
N ILE A 121 -7.73 0.17 -0.78
CA ILE A 121 -9.11 0.63 -0.62
C ILE A 121 -9.29 1.27 0.77
N ASN A 122 -8.93 0.54 1.82
CA ASN A 122 -9.12 1.00 3.20
C ASN A 122 -8.25 2.23 3.55
N ARG A 123 -7.01 2.31 3.05
CA ARG A 123 -6.14 3.48 3.25
C ARG A 123 -6.69 4.70 2.52
N THR A 124 -7.03 4.57 1.24
CA THR A 124 -7.57 5.67 0.42
C THR A 124 -8.90 6.16 1.01
N ASP A 125 -9.84 5.27 1.34
CA ASP A 125 -11.14 5.65 1.90
C ASP A 125 -11.00 6.40 3.24
N ALA A 126 -10.14 5.90 4.14
CA ALA A 126 -9.90 6.50 5.44
C ALA A 126 -9.16 7.85 5.34
N PHE A 127 -8.18 7.95 4.42
CA PHE A 127 -7.52 9.21 4.08
C PHE A 127 -8.54 10.25 3.59
N LEU A 128 -9.35 9.89 2.60
CA LEU A 128 -10.35 10.79 2.01
C LEU A 128 -11.35 11.25 3.06
N GLN A 129 -11.87 10.32 3.89
CA GLN A 129 -12.80 10.66 4.97
C GLN A 129 -12.18 11.65 5.96
N THR A 130 -10.95 11.40 6.39
CA THR A 130 -10.27 12.24 7.38
C THR A 130 -9.92 13.61 6.81
N ALA A 131 -9.25 13.65 5.65
CA ALA A 131 -8.79 14.90 5.05
C ALA A 131 -9.95 15.79 4.59
N SER A 132 -10.98 15.24 3.93
CA SER A 132 -12.12 16.03 3.44
C SER A 132 -13.01 16.59 4.55
N ALA A 133 -12.92 16.07 5.78
CA ALA A 133 -13.62 16.63 6.93
C ALA A 133 -13.03 17.98 7.39
N ALA A 134 -11.78 18.28 7.02
CA ALA A 134 -11.05 19.46 7.48
C ALA A 134 -10.51 20.34 6.34
N LEU A 135 -10.32 19.79 5.14
CA LEU A 135 -9.69 20.46 4.02
C LEU A 135 -10.61 20.51 2.79
N PRO A 136 -10.61 21.63 2.03
CA PRO A 136 -11.19 21.68 0.71
C PRO A 136 -10.25 20.96 -0.27
N LEU A 137 -10.53 19.71 -0.64
CA LEU A 137 -9.66 18.92 -1.49
C LEU A 137 -10.04 19.03 -2.98
N ASN A 138 -9.03 19.09 -3.85
CA ASN A 138 -9.19 18.94 -5.30
C ASN A 138 -8.21 17.87 -5.83
N GLN A 139 -8.76 16.74 -6.27
CA GLN A 139 -7.95 15.63 -6.76
C GLN A 139 -7.60 15.85 -8.23
N LEU A 140 -6.31 16.02 -8.53
CA LEU A 140 -5.82 16.18 -9.89
C LEU A 140 -5.77 14.84 -10.62
N HIS A 141 -5.21 13.81 -9.98
CA HIS A 141 -4.99 12.48 -10.58
C HIS A 141 -5.10 11.34 -9.56
N VAL A 142 -5.39 10.14 -10.11
CA VAL A 142 -5.12 8.85 -9.45
C VAL A 142 -4.16 8.08 -10.35
N ILE A 143 -3.00 7.74 -9.80
CA ILE A 143 -1.96 6.96 -10.47
C ILE A 143 -1.94 5.58 -9.83
N SER A 144 -1.94 4.53 -10.64
CA SER A 144 -1.64 3.18 -10.14
C SER A 144 -0.17 2.88 -10.38
N ALA A 145 0.55 2.60 -9.29
CA ALA A 145 1.97 2.28 -9.32
C ALA A 145 2.30 0.91 -8.72
N ASP A 146 1.29 0.13 -8.36
CA ASP A 146 1.43 -1.29 -7.99
C ASP A 146 2.53 -1.53 -6.94
N TRP A 147 2.53 -0.69 -5.91
CA TRP A 147 3.49 -0.72 -4.79
C TRP A 147 4.95 -0.39 -5.14
N ALA A 148 5.25 -0.13 -6.41
CA ALA A 148 6.61 -0.09 -6.93
C ALA A 148 7.15 1.33 -7.12
N ARG A 149 8.33 1.60 -6.54
CA ARG A 149 9.10 2.85 -6.69
C ARG A 149 9.34 3.24 -8.14
N THR A 150 9.76 2.27 -8.96
CA THR A 150 10.06 2.50 -10.38
C THR A 150 8.80 2.79 -11.19
N SER A 151 7.67 2.19 -10.84
CA SER A 151 6.39 2.45 -11.50
C SER A 151 5.90 3.86 -11.15
N ALA A 152 5.90 4.24 -9.87
CA ALA A 152 5.52 5.59 -9.43
C ALA A 152 6.35 6.67 -10.13
N LEU A 153 7.69 6.50 -10.18
CA LEU A 153 8.58 7.38 -10.93
C LEU A 153 8.18 7.50 -12.41
N ARG A 154 7.89 6.37 -13.08
CA ARG A 154 7.54 6.34 -14.50
C ARG A 154 6.21 7.03 -14.74
N GLU A 155 5.19 6.75 -13.93
CA GLU A 155 3.86 7.33 -14.11
C GLU A 155 3.85 8.84 -13.85
N MET A 156 4.65 9.34 -12.90
CA MET A 156 4.84 10.79 -12.72
C MET A 156 5.42 11.48 -13.98
N GLN A 157 6.21 10.77 -14.81
CA GLN A 157 6.73 11.32 -16.06
C GLN A 157 5.68 11.48 -17.16
N ASN A 158 4.51 10.84 -17.01
CA ASN A 158 3.41 10.96 -17.95
C ASN A 158 2.55 12.20 -17.70
N LEU A 159 2.70 12.85 -16.55
CA LEU A 159 2.02 14.10 -16.21
C LEU A 159 2.66 15.30 -16.94
N SER A 160 1.86 16.32 -17.17
CA SER A 160 2.34 17.58 -17.74
C SER A 160 3.22 18.37 -16.75
N ALA A 161 3.98 19.31 -17.29
CA ALA A 161 4.78 20.21 -16.47
C ALA A 161 3.92 21.03 -15.50
N GLU A 162 2.74 21.49 -15.94
CA GLU A 162 1.81 22.25 -15.11
C GLU A 162 1.27 21.40 -13.96
N GLU A 163 0.83 20.17 -14.23
CA GLU A 163 0.32 19.26 -13.18
C GLU A 163 1.39 18.94 -12.13
N THR A 164 2.66 18.81 -12.55
CA THR A 164 3.77 18.49 -11.65
C THR A 164 4.34 19.72 -10.92
N THR A 165 4.07 20.93 -11.37
CA THR A 165 4.47 22.15 -10.64
C THR A 165 3.39 22.66 -9.70
N GLU A 166 2.12 22.58 -10.12
CA GLU A 166 0.99 23.11 -9.37
C GLU A 166 0.52 22.18 -8.27
N VAL A 167 0.76 20.86 -8.35
CA VAL A 167 0.40 19.93 -7.27
C VAL A 167 1.06 20.31 -5.95
N GLU A 168 0.28 20.22 -4.87
CA GLU A 168 0.66 20.66 -3.52
C GLU A 168 0.96 19.47 -2.63
N ALA A 169 0.26 18.35 -2.84
CA ALA A 169 0.53 17.09 -2.16
C ALA A 169 0.44 15.86 -3.07
N VAL A 170 1.25 14.85 -2.78
CA VAL A 170 1.16 13.52 -3.40
C VAL A 170 1.05 12.47 -2.30
N ILE A 171 -0.08 11.77 -2.27
CA ILE A 171 -0.43 10.81 -1.22
C ILE A 171 -0.28 9.41 -1.77
N CYS A 172 0.65 8.65 -1.22
CA CYS A 172 1.03 7.34 -1.73
C CYS A 172 0.59 6.23 -0.77
N SER A 173 0.02 5.14 -1.28
CA SER A 173 -0.40 4.02 -0.42
C SER A 173 0.77 3.27 0.24
N ASN A 174 2.02 3.51 -0.18
CA ASN A 174 3.22 3.07 0.50
C ASN A 174 4.44 3.99 0.29
N ASP A 175 5.49 3.78 1.09
CA ASP A 175 6.75 4.52 1.04
C ASP A 175 7.56 4.28 -0.24
N SER A 176 7.54 3.07 -0.80
CA SER A 176 8.27 2.78 -2.04
C SER A 176 7.79 3.67 -3.19
N MET A 177 6.47 3.84 -3.32
CA MET A 177 5.88 4.74 -4.31
C MET A 177 6.16 6.20 -3.98
N ALA A 178 6.09 6.60 -2.70
CA ALA A 178 6.46 7.95 -2.25
C ALA A 178 7.90 8.32 -2.63
N LEU A 179 8.86 7.40 -2.43
CA LEU A 179 10.24 7.57 -2.86
C LEU A 179 10.38 7.65 -4.39
N GLY A 180 9.50 6.98 -5.13
CA GLY A 180 9.46 7.07 -6.60
C GLY A 180 8.99 8.44 -7.09
N VAL A 181 8.02 9.03 -6.39
CA VAL A 181 7.61 10.42 -6.59
C VAL A 181 8.76 11.36 -6.26
N ALA A 182 9.43 11.19 -5.11
CA ALA A 182 10.59 12.01 -4.75
C ALA A 182 11.73 11.92 -5.78
N ASP A 183 12.02 10.72 -6.30
CA ASP A 183 12.99 10.51 -7.39
C ASP A 183 12.64 11.29 -8.65
N PHE A 184 11.34 11.38 -8.99
CA PHE A 184 10.87 12.15 -10.13
C PHE A 184 11.23 13.64 -9.95
N TYR A 185 10.83 14.24 -8.83
CA TYR A 185 11.10 15.65 -8.54
C TYR A 185 12.60 15.96 -8.49
N ALA A 186 13.40 15.09 -7.86
CA ALA A 186 14.86 15.23 -7.83
C ALA A 186 15.48 15.21 -9.24
N LYS A 187 15.00 14.31 -10.12
CA LYS A 187 15.47 14.23 -11.52
C LYS A 187 15.08 15.46 -12.34
N GLN A 188 13.87 15.99 -12.13
CA GLN A 188 13.40 17.20 -12.81
C GLN A 188 13.96 18.49 -12.21
N LYS A 189 14.61 18.41 -11.04
CA LYS A 189 15.08 19.56 -10.27
C LYS A 189 13.93 20.52 -9.92
N LEU A 190 12.77 19.95 -9.63
CA LEU A 190 11.58 20.67 -9.20
C LEU A 190 11.51 20.68 -7.66
N PRO A 191 10.92 21.73 -7.05
CA PRO A 191 10.64 21.71 -5.62
C PRO A 191 9.66 20.58 -5.29
N LEU A 192 9.85 19.93 -4.15
CA LEU A 192 8.97 18.86 -3.71
C LEU A 192 7.59 19.42 -3.31
N PRO A 193 6.47 18.78 -3.70
CA PRO A 193 5.22 18.91 -2.98
C PRO A 193 5.34 18.19 -1.63
N VAL A 194 4.31 18.28 -0.79
CA VAL A 194 4.22 17.39 0.37
C VAL A 194 4.02 15.96 -0.13
N ILE A 195 4.93 15.04 0.21
CA ILE A 195 4.83 13.64 -0.17
C ILE A 195 4.59 12.82 1.10
N ILE A 196 3.51 12.02 1.11
CA ILE A 196 3.15 11.20 2.28
C ILE A 196 3.09 9.72 1.84
N GLY A 197 3.85 8.86 2.53
CA GLY A 197 3.86 7.41 2.35
C GLY A 197 3.27 6.66 3.55
N ILE A 198 3.30 5.34 3.49
CA ILE A 198 2.98 4.40 4.57
C ILE A 198 4.02 3.26 4.51
N ASN A 199 4.57 2.87 5.66
CA ASN A 199 5.29 1.61 5.99
C ASN A 199 6.41 1.88 7.00
N GLY A 200 6.99 3.08 6.99
CA GLY A 200 8.15 3.45 7.81
C GLY A 200 9.44 2.73 7.38
N ILE A 201 9.63 2.46 6.09
CA ILE A 201 10.87 1.79 5.62
C ILE A 201 12.09 2.68 5.84
N GLN A 202 13.28 2.08 6.02
CA GLN A 202 14.50 2.83 6.33
C GLN A 202 14.81 3.91 5.30
N ASP A 203 14.72 3.60 4.01
CA ASP A 203 14.94 4.57 2.92
C ASP A 203 14.04 5.81 3.02
N MET A 204 12.80 5.65 3.52
CA MET A 204 11.88 6.77 3.70
C MET A 204 12.25 7.59 4.93
N GLN A 205 12.69 6.96 6.02
CA GLN A 205 13.21 7.66 7.20
C GLN A 205 14.44 8.49 6.84
N ASP A 206 15.38 7.90 6.08
CA ASP A 206 16.58 8.58 5.59
C ASP A 206 16.22 9.77 4.68
N ALA A 207 15.19 9.64 3.84
CA ALA A 207 14.69 10.74 3.01
C ALA A 207 14.05 11.86 3.85
N ILE A 208 13.26 11.52 4.87
CA ILE A 208 12.67 12.52 5.80
C ILE A 208 13.77 13.29 6.54
N ASP A 209 14.81 12.60 7.01
CA ASP A 209 15.94 13.24 7.71
C ASP A 209 16.77 14.16 6.80
N ALA A 210 16.75 13.90 5.48
CA ALA A 210 17.43 14.74 4.48
C ALA A 210 16.62 15.98 4.06
N GLY A 211 15.31 16.00 4.34
CA GLY A 211 14.37 17.04 3.89
C GLY A 211 13.96 16.93 2.43
#